data_AF-A0A9E0IHU5-F1
#
_entry.id   AF-A0A9E0IHU5-F1
#
_cell.length_a   1.000
_cell.length_b   1.000
_cell.length_c   1.000
_cell.angle_alpha   90.00
_cell.angle_beta   90.00
_cell.angle_gamma   90.00
#
_symmetry.space_group_name_H-M   'P 1'
#
loop_
_entity.id
_entity.type
_entity.pdbx_description
1 polymer ?
#
loop_
_entity_poly.entity_id
_entity_poly.type
_entity_poly.pdbx_seq_one_letter_code
_entity_poly.pdbx_strand_id
1 'polypeptide(L)'
;MLTRLAFTLLSVAAPLSLAQTSCTSDGAGDGRDDVAVPGGKADDSEFTSCQLDAVVSYLASASAADLEAAGVSAEAAAGLLAHRDGADGVAGTDDDDRFDDIAEVDAIDFVGLETMRALVATAGAACAEDPYAQARDVTLARITFPDGTPAPSSYQRPTGGAGLSLGGTEFWQRWSGGLSPTFNFGEGTEAGRRCMQASAIRWGVIMANPPAEIVALNDESNWGGSFFNWNDDHSLASYDGSGPRLWAWRTGLIKWISQTNRDGSCNLPTLEMVQRLAVDCRARAAGGGGEIQGCSAR
;
A
#
# COMPACT_ATOMS: atom_id res chain seq x y z
N MET A 1 -5.26 59.21 -32.82
CA MET A 1 -4.49 59.18 -34.09
C MET A 1 -3.45 58.08 -33.94
N LEU A 2 -3.40 56.91 -34.59
CA LEU A 2 -4.12 56.19 -35.66
C LEU A 2 -4.26 54.73 -35.13
N THR A 3 -5.35 53.96 -35.23
CA THR A 3 -6.12 53.40 -36.38
C THR A 3 -5.54 52.09 -36.96
N ARG A 4 -6.27 50.96 -36.74
CA ARG A 4 -6.40 49.69 -37.53
C ARG A 4 -5.21 48.68 -37.46
N LEU A 5 -5.36 47.35 -37.61
CA LEU A 5 -6.32 46.53 -38.37
C LEU A 5 -6.63 45.18 -37.66
N ALA A 6 -7.88 44.75 -37.76
CA ALA A 6 -8.35 43.39 -37.50
C ALA A 6 -8.16 42.52 -38.76
N PHE A 7 -7.88 41.23 -38.58
CA PHE A 7 -8.07 40.21 -39.61
C PHE A 7 -8.67 38.95 -38.98
N THR A 8 -9.96 38.76 -39.25
CA THR A 8 -10.76 37.60 -38.85
C THR A 8 -10.63 36.55 -39.96
N LEU A 9 -10.00 35.41 -39.67
CA LEU A 9 -9.98 34.24 -40.55
C LEU A 9 -11.09 33.28 -40.11
N LEU A 10 -12.18 33.27 -40.88
CA LEU A 10 -13.32 32.37 -40.72
C LEU A 10 -13.03 31.09 -41.53
N SER A 11 -12.49 30.06 -40.88
CA SER A 11 -12.31 28.73 -41.47
C SER A 11 -13.60 27.91 -41.35
N VAL A 12 -14.26 27.69 -42.48
CA VAL A 12 -15.40 26.78 -42.62
C VAL A 12 -14.85 25.34 -42.67
N ALA A 13 -14.95 24.61 -41.56
CA ALA A 13 -14.67 23.17 -41.51
C ALA A 13 -15.98 22.39 -41.74
N ALA A 14 -16.00 21.57 -42.78
CA ALA A 14 -17.11 20.69 -43.10
C ALA A 14 -17.16 19.51 -42.11
N PRO A 15 -18.32 19.17 -41.52
CA PRO A 15 -18.45 17.98 -40.69
C PRO A 15 -18.56 16.74 -41.57
N LEU A 16 -17.51 15.92 -41.57
CA LEU A 16 -17.53 14.56 -42.13
C LEU A 16 -18.12 13.62 -41.07
N SER A 17 -19.42 13.37 -41.15
CA SER A 17 -20.12 12.43 -40.26
C SER A 17 -19.71 10.99 -40.54
N LEU A 18 -18.70 10.51 -39.81
CA LEU A 18 -18.39 9.09 -39.70
C LEU A 18 -19.47 8.43 -38.83
N ALA A 19 -20.34 7.64 -39.46
CA ALA A 19 -21.23 6.72 -38.76
C ALA A 19 -20.36 5.62 -38.11
N GLN A 20 -19.98 5.85 -36.84
CA GLN A 20 -19.41 4.80 -36.01
C GLN A 20 -20.54 3.87 -35.61
N THR A 21 -20.60 2.69 -36.23
CA THR A 21 -21.29 1.52 -35.67
C THR A 21 -20.59 1.18 -34.35
N SER A 22 -21.11 1.76 -33.27
CA SER A 22 -20.86 1.31 -31.90
C SER A 22 -21.25 -0.17 -31.84
N CYS A 23 -20.26 -1.04 -31.72
CA CYS A 23 -20.51 -2.36 -31.17
C CYS A 23 -20.87 -2.10 -29.71
N THR A 24 -22.17 -2.14 -29.39
CA THR A 24 -22.63 -2.27 -28.02
C THR A 24 -22.04 -3.57 -27.51
N SER A 25 -20.99 -3.47 -26.71
CA SER A 25 -20.56 -4.59 -25.88
C SER A 25 -21.69 -4.82 -24.89
N ASP A 26 -22.63 -5.66 -25.26
CA ASP A 26 -23.44 -6.37 -24.29
C ASP A 26 -22.42 -6.95 -23.31
N GLY A 27 -22.49 -6.51 -22.05
CA GLY A 27 -21.51 -6.88 -21.03
C GLY A 27 -21.35 -8.41 -21.01
N ALA A 28 -20.20 -8.90 -20.59
CA ALA A 28 -20.04 -10.33 -20.30
C ALA A 28 -21.02 -10.68 -19.18
N GLY A 29 -22.24 -11.07 -19.55
CA GLY A 29 -23.32 -11.38 -18.63
C GLY A 29 -23.22 -12.83 -18.21
N ASP A 30 -23.41 -13.06 -16.92
CA ASP A 30 -23.54 -14.40 -16.38
C ASP A 30 -24.86 -15.04 -16.83
N GLY A 31 -24.89 -16.37 -16.86
CA GLY A 31 -26.13 -17.13 -16.98
C GLY A 31 -27.04 -16.89 -15.77
N ARG A 32 -28.35 -17.08 -15.97
CA ARG A 32 -29.37 -16.86 -14.93
C ARG A 32 -29.09 -17.61 -13.63
N ASP A 33 -28.61 -18.85 -13.75
CA ASP A 33 -28.38 -19.78 -12.64
C ASP A 33 -26.88 -20.04 -12.38
N ASP A 34 -26.01 -19.14 -12.86
CA ASP A 34 -24.56 -19.25 -12.61
C ASP A 34 -24.27 -18.94 -11.14
N VAL A 35 -23.30 -19.67 -10.55
CA VAL A 35 -22.89 -19.52 -9.16
C VAL A 35 -21.49 -18.92 -9.12
N ALA A 36 -21.32 -17.79 -8.46
CA ALA A 36 -20.04 -17.11 -8.31
C ALA A 36 -19.23 -17.64 -7.12
N VAL A 37 -19.88 -17.92 -5.99
CA VAL A 37 -19.22 -18.32 -4.74
C VAL A 37 -19.78 -19.66 -4.27
N PRO A 38 -19.20 -20.80 -4.72
CA PRO A 38 -19.69 -22.12 -4.37
C PRO A 38 -19.84 -22.31 -2.85
N GLY A 39 -21.08 -22.55 -2.40
CA GLY A 39 -21.40 -22.75 -0.98
C GLY A 39 -21.41 -21.49 -0.13
N GLY A 40 -21.35 -20.29 -0.74
CA GLY A 40 -21.41 -19.01 -0.04
C GLY A 40 -20.21 -18.71 0.84
N LYS A 41 -19.07 -19.37 0.61
CA LYS A 41 -17.86 -19.24 1.44
C LYS A 41 -16.63 -18.89 0.63
N ALA A 42 -15.73 -18.18 1.29
CA ALA A 42 -14.46 -17.71 0.73
C ALA A 42 -13.34 -18.77 0.70
N ASP A 43 -13.47 -19.87 1.44
CA ASP A 43 -12.40 -20.86 1.60
C ASP A 43 -12.09 -21.66 0.32
N ASP A 44 -13.06 -21.75 -0.60
CA ASP A 44 -12.91 -22.40 -1.90
C ASP A 44 -13.15 -21.44 -3.09
N SER A 45 -13.23 -20.12 -2.87
CA SER A 45 -13.46 -19.12 -3.92
C SER A 45 -12.20 -18.32 -4.27
N GLU A 46 -12.24 -17.59 -5.40
CA GLU A 46 -11.14 -16.68 -5.79
C GLU A 46 -11.11 -15.36 -4.99
N PHE A 47 -12.04 -15.19 -4.05
CA PHE A 47 -12.23 -13.95 -3.29
C PHE A 47 -11.93 -14.16 -1.80
N THR A 48 -11.27 -13.18 -1.19
CA THR A 48 -11.07 -13.15 0.27
C THR A 48 -12.35 -12.77 1.01
N SER A 49 -12.46 -13.15 2.29
CA SER A 49 -13.61 -12.76 3.11
C SER A 49 -13.79 -11.24 3.19
N CYS A 50 -12.69 -10.46 3.28
CA CYS A 50 -12.77 -8.99 3.25
C CYS A 50 -13.43 -8.50 1.96
N GLN A 51 -13.02 -9.01 0.80
CA GLN A 51 -13.58 -8.59 -0.48
C GLN A 51 -15.08 -8.86 -0.55
N LEU A 52 -15.54 -10.02 -0.07
CA LEU A 52 -16.96 -10.36 -0.05
C LEU A 52 -17.74 -9.47 0.93
N ASP A 53 -17.21 -9.22 2.13
CA ASP A 53 -17.81 -8.28 3.10
C ASP A 53 -17.89 -6.85 2.54
N ALA A 54 -16.88 -6.44 1.77
CA ALA A 54 -16.85 -5.14 1.11
C ALA A 54 -17.91 -5.04 0.01
N VAL A 55 -18.17 -6.12 -0.74
CA VAL A 55 -19.26 -6.17 -1.73
C VAL A 55 -20.62 -5.98 -1.06
N VAL A 56 -20.90 -6.74 0.02
CA VAL A 56 -22.15 -6.59 0.79
C VAL A 56 -22.30 -5.15 1.29
N SER A 57 -21.23 -4.58 1.84
CA SER A 57 -21.22 -3.19 2.32
C SER A 57 -21.44 -2.16 1.20
N TYR A 58 -20.88 -2.40 0.01
CA TYR A 58 -21.04 -1.53 -1.16
C TYR A 58 -22.49 -1.55 -1.67
N LEU A 59 -23.09 -2.74 -1.81
CA LEU A 59 -24.46 -2.90 -2.31
C LEU A 59 -25.51 -2.22 -1.43
N ALA A 60 -25.25 -2.09 -0.12
CA ALA A 60 -26.13 -1.39 0.81
C ALA A 60 -26.40 0.09 0.45
N SER A 61 -25.62 0.69 -0.47
CA SER A 61 -25.82 2.08 -0.91
C SER A 61 -25.63 2.33 -2.41
N ALA A 62 -25.29 1.31 -3.21
CA ALA A 62 -24.97 1.47 -4.62
C ALA A 62 -26.19 1.85 -5.48
N SER A 63 -26.11 2.90 -6.29
CA SER A 63 -27.16 3.22 -7.26
C SER A 63 -27.07 2.33 -8.52
N ALA A 64 -28.11 2.33 -9.35
CA ALA A 64 -28.06 1.69 -10.67
C ALA A 64 -26.88 2.18 -11.52
N ALA A 65 -26.58 3.48 -11.45
CA ALA A 65 -25.44 4.06 -12.16
C ALA A 65 -24.10 3.59 -11.59
N ASP A 66 -24.01 3.36 -10.28
CA ASP A 66 -22.79 2.81 -9.65
C ASP A 66 -22.56 1.36 -10.10
N LEU A 67 -23.62 0.54 -10.16
CA LEU A 67 -23.55 -0.85 -10.63
C LEU A 67 -23.18 -0.94 -12.12
N GLU A 68 -23.78 -0.08 -12.96
CA GLU A 68 -23.40 0.01 -14.38
C GLU A 68 -21.94 0.43 -14.54
N ALA A 69 -21.48 1.43 -13.77
CA ALA A 69 -20.09 1.88 -13.77
C ALA A 69 -19.11 0.81 -13.26
N ALA A 70 -19.56 -0.06 -12.36
CA ALA A 70 -18.82 -1.23 -11.90
C ALA A 70 -18.73 -2.33 -12.97
N GLY A 71 -19.52 -2.26 -14.04
CA GLY A 71 -19.56 -3.25 -15.12
C GLY A 71 -20.58 -4.37 -14.88
N VAL A 72 -21.52 -4.19 -13.95
CA VAL A 72 -22.61 -5.15 -13.70
C VAL A 72 -23.64 -5.07 -14.84
N SER A 73 -24.14 -6.23 -15.29
CA SER A 73 -25.18 -6.28 -16.34
C SER A 73 -26.47 -5.60 -15.89
N ALA A 74 -27.29 -5.15 -16.84
CA ALA A 74 -28.55 -4.49 -16.51
C ALA A 74 -29.52 -5.44 -15.77
N GLU A 75 -29.51 -6.72 -16.13
CA GLU A 75 -30.32 -7.78 -15.51
C GLU A 75 -29.89 -8.03 -14.05
N ALA A 76 -28.59 -8.22 -13.82
CA ALA A 76 -28.06 -8.43 -12.47
C ALA A 76 -28.25 -7.18 -11.59
N ALA A 77 -27.99 -5.98 -12.14
CA ALA A 77 -28.21 -4.73 -11.42
C ALA A 77 -29.68 -4.53 -11.03
N ALA A 78 -30.61 -4.85 -11.93
CA ALA A 78 -32.04 -4.80 -11.64
C ALA A 78 -32.43 -5.80 -10.54
N GLY A 79 -31.91 -7.03 -10.57
CA GLY A 79 -32.13 -8.03 -9.53
C GLY A 79 -31.60 -7.60 -8.17
N LEU A 80 -30.36 -7.09 -8.12
CA LEU A 80 -29.72 -6.62 -6.90
C LEU A 80 -30.48 -5.46 -6.25
N LEU A 81 -30.89 -4.48 -7.07
CA LEU A 81 -31.66 -3.32 -6.59
C LEU A 81 -33.08 -3.72 -6.18
N ALA A 82 -33.75 -4.60 -6.91
CA ALA A 82 -35.10 -5.05 -6.57
C ALA A 82 -35.14 -5.87 -5.27
N HIS A 83 -34.07 -6.64 -4.98
CA HIS A 83 -33.92 -7.27 -3.68
C HIS A 83 -33.73 -6.20 -2.59
N ARG A 84 -32.72 -5.33 -2.75
CA ARG A 84 -32.40 -4.31 -1.73
C ARG A 84 -33.53 -3.32 -1.44
N ASP A 85 -34.17 -2.80 -2.47
CA ASP A 85 -35.14 -1.69 -2.40
C ASP A 85 -36.58 -2.17 -2.15
N GLY A 86 -36.77 -3.46 -1.87
CA GLY A 86 -38.07 -4.00 -1.50
C GLY A 86 -39.14 -3.88 -2.59
N ALA A 87 -40.40 -3.87 -2.16
CA ALA A 87 -41.55 -3.90 -3.04
C ALA A 87 -41.88 -2.53 -3.66
N ASP A 88 -41.51 -1.43 -2.99
CA ASP A 88 -41.73 -0.08 -3.49
C ASP A 88 -40.64 0.41 -4.45
N GLY A 89 -39.48 -0.26 -4.47
CA GLY A 89 -38.36 0.03 -5.37
C GLY A 89 -37.67 1.36 -5.05
N VAL A 90 -37.77 1.84 -3.80
CA VAL A 90 -37.18 3.09 -3.34
C VAL A 90 -36.20 2.80 -2.21
N ALA A 91 -34.90 2.92 -2.48
CA ALA A 91 -33.88 2.77 -1.44
C ALA A 91 -34.10 3.67 -0.21
N GLY A 92 -33.92 3.09 0.97
CA GLY A 92 -33.99 3.76 2.26
C GLY A 92 -35.38 3.80 2.89
N THR A 93 -36.31 2.97 2.43
CA THR A 93 -37.66 2.83 2.97
C THR A 93 -37.75 1.68 3.98
N ASP A 94 -38.93 1.51 4.59
CA ASP A 94 -39.15 0.49 5.64
C ASP A 94 -39.17 -0.94 5.08
N ASP A 95 -39.35 -1.12 3.78
CA ASP A 95 -39.37 -2.43 3.10
C ASP A 95 -38.06 -2.81 2.41
N ASP A 96 -37.00 -2.01 2.57
CA ASP A 96 -35.65 -2.38 2.15
C ASP A 96 -35.23 -3.74 2.76
N ASP A 97 -34.76 -4.67 1.92
CA ASP A 97 -34.23 -5.97 2.31
C ASP A 97 -32.72 -6.00 2.02
N ARG A 98 -31.91 -5.56 2.99
CA ARG A 98 -30.46 -5.47 2.79
C ARG A 98 -29.83 -6.86 2.83
N PHE A 99 -28.89 -7.09 1.92
CA PHE A 99 -28.07 -8.29 1.91
C PHE A 99 -27.41 -8.55 3.27
N ASP A 100 -27.67 -9.72 3.85
CA ASP A 100 -27.06 -10.17 5.12
C ASP A 100 -25.65 -10.71 4.89
N ASP A 101 -25.46 -11.42 3.77
CA ASP A 101 -24.19 -12.04 3.40
C ASP A 101 -24.02 -12.19 1.88
N ILE A 102 -22.88 -12.74 1.48
CA ILE A 102 -22.56 -12.93 0.06
C ILE A 102 -23.36 -14.04 -0.61
N ALA A 103 -23.88 -15.01 0.15
CA ALA A 103 -24.66 -16.11 -0.40
C ALA A 103 -26.02 -15.60 -0.90
N GLU A 104 -26.57 -14.59 -0.24
CA GLU A 104 -27.78 -13.89 -0.70
C GLU A 104 -27.54 -13.11 -2.00
N VAL A 105 -26.40 -12.41 -2.09
CA VAL A 105 -25.99 -11.73 -3.32
C VAL A 105 -25.84 -12.71 -4.49
N ASP A 106 -25.18 -13.84 -4.25
CA ASP A 106 -24.94 -14.92 -5.24
C ASP A 106 -26.21 -15.69 -5.62
N ALA A 107 -27.29 -15.55 -4.86
CA ALA A 107 -28.58 -16.19 -5.15
C ALA A 107 -29.47 -15.35 -6.10
N ILE A 108 -29.07 -14.13 -6.43
CA ILE A 108 -29.81 -13.26 -7.35
C ILE A 108 -29.60 -13.74 -8.79
N ASP A 109 -30.71 -13.87 -9.54
CA ASP A 109 -30.66 -14.22 -10.97
C ASP A 109 -29.64 -13.33 -11.72
N PHE A 110 -28.80 -13.97 -12.54
CA PHE A 110 -27.73 -13.32 -13.33
C PHE A 110 -26.55 -12.76 -12.52
N VAL A 111 -26.48 -13.01 -11.21
CA VAL A 111 -25.25 -12.76 -10.41
C VAL A 111 -24.39 -14.02 -10.42
N GLY A 112 -23.51 -14.10 -11.41
CA GLY A 112 -22.50 -15.16 -11.49
C GLY A 112 -21.08 -14.62 -11.29
N LEU A 113 -20.09 -15.39 -11.73
CA LEU A 113 -18.69 -15.11 -11.46
C LEU A 113 -18.21 -13.78 -12.02
N GLU A 114 -18.66 -13.39 -13.22
CA GLU A 114 -18.24 -12.14 -13.85
C GLU A 114 -18.83 -10.92 -13.14
N THR A 115 -20.10 -10.99 -12.72
CA THR A 115 -20.74 -9.97 -11.88
C THR A 115 -20.04 -9.84 -10.53
N MET A 116 -19.70 -10.97 -9.90
CA MET A 116 -18.98 -10.94 -8.62
C MET A 116 -17.58 -10.34 -8.77
N ARG A 117 -16.85 -10.64 -9.84
CA ARG A 117 -15.55 -9.99 -10.14
C ARG A 117 -15.69 -8.48 -10.31
N ALA A 118 -16.72 -8.02 -11.03
CA ALA A 118 -17.01 -6.59 -11.21
C ALA A 118 -17.29 -5.88 -9.89
N LEU A 119 -18.12 -6.49 -9.03
CA LEU A 119 -18.42 -5.98 -7.69
C LEU A 119 -17.18 -5.96 -6.80
N VAL A 120 -16.38 -7.03 -6.77
CA VAL A 120 -15.13 -7.10 -5.99
C VAL A 120 -14.09 -6.10 -6.50
N ALA A 121 -13.96 -5.91 -7.81
CA ALA A 121 -13.04 -4.91 -8.37
C ALA A 121 -13.39 -3.48 -7.91
N THR A 122 -14.68 -3.19 -7.74
CA THR A 122 -15.18 -1.88 -7.31
C THR A 122 -15.12 -1.71 -5.79
N ALA A 123 -15.65 -2.68 -5.04
CA ALA A 123 -15.80 -2.60 -3.59
C ALA A 123 -14.56 -3.08 -2.82
N GLY A 124 -13.88 -4.09 -3.35
CA GLY A 124 -12.75 -4.77 -2.71
C GLY A 124 -11.43 -3.99 -2.75
N ALA A 125 -11.40 -2.77 -3.31
CA ALA A 125 -10.19 -1.94 -3.33
C ALA A 125 -9.66 -1.63 -1.91
N ALA A 126 -10.56 -1.51 -0.91
CA ALA A 126 -10.19 -1.35 0.49
C ALA A 126 -9.66 -2.65 1.14
N CYS A 127 -9.89 -3.78 0.48
CA CYS A 127 -9.48 -5.11 0.91
C CYS A 127 -8.20 -5.61 0.24
N ALA A 128 -7.54 -4.75 -0.56
CA ALA A 128 -6.19 -5.04 -1.00
C ALA A 128 -5.34 -5.35 0.24
N GLU A 129 -4.80 -6.57 0.31
CA GLU A 129 -3.90 -6.96 1.38
C GLU A 129 -2.80 -5.91 1.47
N ASP A 130 -2.59 -5.33 2.67
CA ASP A 130 -1.53 -4.35 2.87
C ASP A 130 -0.21 -5.01 2.45
N PRO A 131 0.41 -4.59 1.33
CA PRO A 131 1.59 -5.27 0.84
C PRO A 131 2.79 -5.10 1.80
N TYR A 132 2.67 -4.21 2.80
CA TYR A 132 3.63 -3.97 3.86
C TYR A 132 3.18 -4.57 5.21
N ALA A 133 2.22 -5.50 5.24
CA ALA A 133 1.76 -6.14 6.48
C ALA A 133 2.93 -6.77 7.26
N GLN A 134 3.80 -7.52 6.58
CA GLN A 134 5.01 -8.08 7.19
C GLN A 134 5.96 -7.00 7.71
N ALA A 135 6.00 -5.81 7.10
CA ALA A 135 6.80 -4.67 7.57
C ALA A 135 6.32 -4.13 8.94
N ARG A 136 5.12 -4.49 9.41
CA ARG A 136 4.61 -4.12 10.73
C ARG A 136 4.91 -5.17 11.80
N ASP A 137 5.19 -6.41 11.40
CA ASP A 137 5.70 -7.42 12.32
C ASP A 137 7.17 -7.10 12.66
N VAL A 138 7.37 -6.50 13.83
CA VAL A 138 8.67 -6.02 14.30
C VAL A 138 9.66 -7.15 14.64
N THR A 139 9.21 -8.41 14.62
CA THR A 139 10.03 -9.59 14.92
C THR A 139 10.63 -10.23 13.66
N LEU A 140 10.03 -10.00 12.49
CA LEU A 140 10.51 -10.55 11.22
C LEU A 140 11.75 -9.81 10.71
N ALA A 141 12.90 -10.48 10.70
CA ALA A 141 14.15 -9.92 10.17
C ALA A 141 14.14 -9.78 8.64
N ARG A 142 13.47 -10.69 7.93
CA ARG A 142 13.30 -10.67 6.47
C ARG A 142 11.82 -10.65 6.11
N ILE A 143 11.44 -9.80 5.18
CA ILE A 143 10.07 -9.71 4.64
C ILE A 143 10.06 -9.87 3.13
N THR A 144 8.92 -10.29 2.60
CA THR A 144 8.60 -10.39 1.17
C THR A 144 7.38 -9.52 0.85
N PHE A 145 7.18 -9.23 -0.43
CA PHE A 145 5.99 -8.56 -0.93
C PHE A 145 5.20 -9.52 -1.81
N PRO A 146 3.87 -9.38 -1.92
CA PRO A 146 3.10 -10.02 -2.97
C PRO A 146 3.68 -9.73 -4.36
N ASP A 147 3.63 -10.71 -5.25
CA ASP A 147 4.12 -10.55 -6.62
C ASP A 147 3.43 -9.38 -7.32
N GLY A 148 4.21 -8.58 -8.06
CA GLY A 148 3.70 -7.40 -8.77
C GLY A 148 3.42 -6.18 -7.91
N THR A 149 3.65 -6.21 -6.59
CA THR A 149 3.51 -5.04 -5.70
C THR A 149 4.33 -3.86 -6.24
N PRO A 150 3.73 -2.73 -6.66
CA PRO A 150 4.50 -1.61 -7.17
C PRO A 150 5.27 -0.90 -6.05
N ALA A 151 6.43 -0.34 -6.38
CA ALA A 151 7.08 0.62 -5.47
C ALA A 151 6.23 1.89 -5.33
N PRO A 152 6.20 2.51 -4.14
CA PRO A 152 5.49 3.78 -3.98
C PRO A 152 6.16 4.86 -4.82
N SER A 153 5.36 5.78 -5.35
CA SER A 153 5.84 6.90 -6.19
C SER A 153 6.58 7.97 -5.39
N SER A 154 6.36 8.02 -4.08
CA SER A 154 7.01 8.96 -3.16
C SER A 154 7.25 8.30 -1.80
N TYR A 155 8.23 8.82 -1.07
CA TYR A 155 8.56 8.34 0.27
C TYR A 155 7.61 8.92 1.32
N GLN A 156 6.90 8.05 2.03
CA GLN A 156 6.07 8.44 3.16
C GLN A 156 6.90 8.38 4.44
N ARG A 157 7.18 9.55 5.00
CA ARG A 157 7.90 9.66 6.28
C ARG A 157 7.03 9.14 7.42
N PRO A 158 7.56 8.27 8.28
CA PRO A 158 6.81 7.80 9.44
C PRO A 158 6.79 8.89 10.52
N THR A 159 5.76 8.87 11.35
CA THR A 159 5.70 9.65 12.59
C THR A 159 6.19 8.78 13.76
N GLY A 160 7.08 9.34 14.58
CA GLY A 160 7.53 8.69 15.82
C GLY A 160 6.88 9.34 17.04
N GLY A 161 6.88 8.61 18.17
CA GLY A 161 6.56 9.15 19.49
C GLY A 161 7.77 9.81 20.16
N ALA A 162 7.51 10.50 21.27
CA ALA A 162 8.54 10.96 22.22
C ALA A 162 9.69 11.81 21.63
N GLY A 163 9.44 12.59 20.57
CA GLY A 163 10.46 13.42 19.92
C GLY A 163 11.47 12.65 19.06
N LEU A 164 11.27 11.34 18.88
CA LEU A 164 12.08 10.52 17.98
C LEU A 164 11.75 10.83 16.52
N SER A 165 12.74 10.78 15.64
CA SER A 165 12.55 11.09 14.22
C SER A 165 13.32 10.16 13.29
N LEU A 166 12.73 9.84 12.14
CA LEU A 166 13.39 9.18 11.02
C LEU A 166 13.56 10.16 9.86
N GLY A 167 14.80 10.57 9.63
CA GLY A 167 15.16 11.50 8.58
C GLY A 167 15.53 10.82 7.26
N GLY A 168 15.12 11.46 6.16
CA GLY A 168 15.71 11.28 4.84
C GLY A 168 15.48 9.92 4.20
N THR A 169 16.15 9.73 3.08
CA THR A 169 16.28 8.49 2.32
C THR A 169 17.71 8.45 1.81
N GLU A 170 18.45 7.37 2.02
CA GLU A 170 19.80 7.19 1.49
C GLU A 170 19.95 5.80 0.90
N PHE A 171 20.21 5.71 -0.40
CA PHE A 171 20.45 4.44 -1.08
C PHE A 171 21.94 4.25 -1.32
N TRP A 172 22.37 3.00 -1.09
CA TRP A 172 23.69 2.50 -1.44
C TRP A 172 23.52 1.36 -2.43
N GLN A 173 23.61 1.67 -3.71
CA GLN A 173 23.48 0.72 -4.80
C GLN A 173 24.72 -0.18 -4.88
N ARG A 174 24.58 -1.46 -4.51
CA ARG A 174 25.69 -2.41 -4.26
C ARG A 174 26.18 -3.14 -5.51
N TRP A 175 26.10 -2.51 -6.67
CA TRP A 175 26.55 -3.06 -7.95
C TRP A 175 27.50 -2.09 -8.67
N SER A 176 28.24 -2.61 -9.65
CA SER A 176 29.15 -1.80 -10.47
C SER A 176 28.38 -0.72 -11.23
N GLY A 177 28.79 0.53 -11.07
CA GLY A 177 28.13 1.68 -11.70
C GLY A 177 26.88 2.18 -10.97
N GLY A 178 26.52 1.59 -9.82
CA GLY A 178 25.44 2.09 -8.98
C GLY A 178 25.78 3.42 -8.30
N LEU A 179 24.77 4.27 -8.09
CA LEU A 179 24.86 5.51 -7.32
C LEU A 179 25.00 5.20 -5.83
N SER A 180 26.07 5.67 -5.19
CA SER A 180 26.33 5.41 -3.77
C SER A 180 27.18 6.52 -3.12
N PRO A 181 26.63 7.28 -2.15
CA PRO A 181 25.22 7.34 -1.76
C PRO A 181 24.38 8.18 -2.75
N THR A 182 23.08 7.91 -2.81
CA THR A 182 22.08 8.89 -3.28
C THR A 182 21.03 9.17 -2.22
N PHE A 183 20.60 10.44 -2.14
CA PHE A 183 19.60 10.91 -1.17
C PHE A 183 18.21 11.10 -1.77
N ASN A 184 18.05 10.78 -3.06
CA ASN A 184 16.80 10.95 -3.79
C ASN A 184 16.02 9.63 -3.79
N PHE A 185 14.78 9.66 -3.30
CA PHE A 185 13.94 8.47 -3.27
C PHE A 185 13.75 7.84 -4.67
N GLY A 186 13.59 8.68 -5.70
CA GLY A 186 13.39 8.23 -7.07
C GLY A 186 14.60 7.52 -7.70
N GLU A 187 15.79 7.65 -7.11
CA GLU A 187 17.02 7.01 -7.61
C GLU A 187 17.22 5.59 -7.06
N GLY A 188 16.45 5.16 -6.05
CA GLY A 188 16.40 3.75 -5.65
C GLY A 188 15.78 2.89 -6.74
N THR A 189 16.14 1.61 -6.81
CA THR A 189 15.42 0.66 -7.69
C THR A 189 13.99 0.47 -7.22
N GLU A 190 13.14 -0.21 -8.00
CA GLU A 190 11.78 -0.53 -7.57
C GLU A 190 11.78 -1.35 -6.25
N ALA A 191 12.59 -2.40 -6.18
CA ALA A 191 12.76 -3.19 -4.96
C ALA A 191 13.38 -2.35 -3.82
N GLY A 192 14.37 -1.52 -4.13
CA GLY A 192 14.98 -0.59 -3.18
C GLY A 192 13.96 0.35 -2.54
N ARG A 193 13.10 0.97 -3.35
CA ARG A 193 12.04 1.88 -2.89
C ARG A 193 10.99 1.16 -2.04
N ARG A 194 10.59 -0.06 -2.39
CA ARG A 194 9.74 -0.92 -1.53
C ARG A 194 10.39 -1.15 -0.17
N CYS A 195 11.66 -1.58 -0.14
CA CYS A 195 12.36 -1.82 1.12
C CYS A 195 12.57 -0.56 1.96
N MET A 196 12.88 0.58 1.34
CA MET A 196 13.00 1.86 2.02
C MET A 196 11.68 2.28 2.68
N GLN A 197 10.54 2.08 2.01
CA GLN A 197 9.23 2.34 2.58
C GLN A 197 8.87 1.34 3.69
N ALA A 198 9.13 0.05 3.50
CA ALA A 198 8.92 -0.98 4.51
C ALA A 198 9.76 -0.71 5.78
N SER A 199 11.00 -0.28 5.59
CA SER A 199 11.92 0.13 6.65
C SER A 199 11.37 1.32 7.47
N ALA A 200 10.78 2.30 6.79
CA ALA A 200 10.12 3.43 7.43
C ALA A 200 8.87 3.03 8.23
N ILE A 201 8.03 2.16 7.66
CA ILE A 201 6.87 1.60 8.35
C ILE A 201 7.31 0.86 9.62
N ARG A 202 8.32 -0.02 9.51
CA ARG A 202 8.89 -0.77 10.63
C ARG A 202 9.35 0.15 11.76
N TRP A 203 10.11 1.20 11.40
CA TRP A 203 10.54 2.20 12.37
C TRP A 203 9.34 2.89 13.04
N GLY A 204 8.33 3.28 12.27
CA GLY A 204 7.12 3.93 12.78
C GLY A 204 6.38 3.07 13.79
N VAL A 205 6.21 1.77 13.52
CA VAL A 205 5.58 0.82 14.45
C VAL A 205 6.37 0.71 15.75
N ILE A 206 7.69 0.56 15.68
CA ILE A 206 8.55 0.45 16.86
C ILE A 206 8.54 1.75 17.68
N MET A 207 8.62 2.91 17.02
CA MET A 207 8.75 4.20 17.70
C MET A 207 7.41 4.85 18.06
N ALA A 208 6.28 4.29 17.65
CA ALA A 208 4.96 4.67 18.18
C ALA A 208 4.88 4.40 19.68
N ASN A 209 5.46 3.27 20.13
CA ASN A 209 5.63 2.91 21.54
C ASN A 209 7.10 2.53 21.77
N PRO A 210 8.01 3.52 21.90
CA PRO A 210 9.45 3.26 21.90
C PRO A 210 9.83 2.33 23.06
N PRO A 211 10.74 1.36 22.84
CA PRO A 211 11.17 0.45 23.90
C PRO A 211 11.88 1.23 25.02
N ALA A 212 11.77 0.73 26.26
CA ALA A 212 12.31 1.40 27.44
C ALA A 212 13.82 1.68 27.32
N GLU A 213 14.56 0.80 26.63
CA GLU A 213 15.99 0.98 26.38
C GLU A 213 16.28 2.20 25.48
N ILE A 214 15.44 2.49 24.49
CA ILE A 214 15.57 3.67 23.62
C ILE A 214 15.26 4.95 24.39
N VAL A 215 14.23 4.92 25.24
CA VAL A 215 13.90 6.05 26.13
C VAL A 215 15.09 6.34 27.06
N ALA A 216 15.63 5.32 27.72
CA ALA A 216 16.79 5.47 28.58
C ALA A 216 18.04 5.94 27.81
N LEU A 217 18.26 5.51 26.56
CA LEU A 217 19.37 6.01 25.75
C LEU A 217 19.23 7.51 25.50
N ASN A 218 18.03 7.97 25.15
CA ASN A 218 17.76 9.37 24.87
C ASN A 218 17.91 10.25 26.13
N ASP A 219 17.54 9.73 27.30
CA ASP A 219 17.61 10.47 28.57
C ASP A 219 19.02 10.50 29.18
N GLU A 220 19.83 9.47 28.95
CA GLU A 220 21.12 9.27 29.63
C GLU A 220 22.34 9.50 28.73
N SER A 221 22.15 10.00 27.51
CA SER A 221 23.23 10.29 26.57
C SER A 221 23.05 11.64 25.88
N ASN A 222 23.99 12.00 25.01
CA ASN A 222 23.89 13.21 24.17
C ASN A 222 23.14 12.94 22.85
N TRP A 223 22.53 11.76 22.68
CA TRP A 223 21.78 11.44 21.48
C TRP A 223 20.39 12.09 21.51
N GLY A 224 20.09 12.95 20.53
CA GLY A 224 18.81 13.66 20.44
C GLY A 224 17.72 12.93 19.67
N GLY A 225 17.63 11.60 19.77
CA GLY A 225 16.50 10.83 19.21
C GLY A 225 16.42 10.74 17.68
N SER A 226 17.50 11.08 16.95
CA SER A 226 17.48 11.14 15.49
C SER A 226 18.03 9.87 14.84
N PHE A 227 17.25 9.33 13.91
CA PHE A 227 17.61 8.26 12.98
C PHE A 227 17.68 8.76 11.54
N PHE A 228 18.40 8.04 10.68
CA PHE A 228 18.42 8.28 9.23
C PHE A 228 18.12 6.98 8.48
N ASN A 229 17.14 7.00 7.58
CA ASN A 229 16.75 5.81 6.81
C ASN A 229 17.76 5.55 5.68
N TRP A 230 18.41 4.39 5.73
CA TRP A 230 19.45 3.96 4.81
C TRP A 230 19.05 2.59 4.24
N ASN A 231 19.17 2.41 2.92
CA ASN A 231 18.99 1.11 2.28
C ASN A 231 20.22 0.70 1.47
N ASP A 232 20.86 -0.40 1.88
CA ASP A 232 21.83 -1.10 1.03
C ASP A 232 21.05 -1.89 -0.03
N ASP A 233 21.04 -1.38 -1.26
CA ASP A 233 20.28 -1.98 -2.35
C ASP A 233 21.16 -2.99 -3.10
N HIS A 234 20.86 -4.28 -2.97
CA HIS A 234 21.51 -5.36 -3.70
C HIS A 234 20.65 -5.93 -4.84
N SER A 235 19.50 -5.31 -5.17
CA SER A 235 18.55 -5.86 -6.15
C SER A 235 19.18 -6.13 -7.53
N LEU A 236 20.18 -5.35 -7.93
CA LEU A 236 20.93 -5.52 -9.18
C LEU A 236 22.38 -6.00 -8.96
N ALA A 237 22.74 -6.38 -7.74
CA ALA A 237 24.06 -6.92 -7.42
C ALA A 237 24.14 -8.43 -7.75
N SER A 238 25.36 -8.98 -7.74
CA SER A 238 25.58 -10.43 -7.91
C SER A 238 25.43 -11.23 -6.61
N TYR A 239 25.18 -10.56 -5.48
CA TYR A 239 25.11 -11.13 -4.14
C TYR A 239 24.02 -10.43 -3.33
N ASP A 240 23.45 -11.15 -2.35
CA ASP A 240 22.44 -10.61 -1.44
C ASP A 240 23.06 -9.87 -0.25
N GLY A 241 22.20 -9.16 0.49
CA GLY A 241 22.58 -8.53 1.74
C GLY A 241 22.96 -9.55 2.82
N SER A 242 23.82 -9.16 3.75
CA SER A 242 24.22 -9.98 4.90
C SER A 242 23.34 -9.81 6.14
N GLY A 243 22.37 -8.88 6.09
CA GLY A 243 21.45 -8.56 7.18
C GLY A 243 21.38 -7.06 7.46
N PRO A 244 20.33 -6.61 8.17
CA PRO A 244 20.16 -5.21 8.50
C PRO A 244 21.20 -4.78 9.55
N ARG A 245 21.36 -3.46 9.72
CA ARG A 245 22.29 -2.92 10.71
C ARG A 245 21.73 -1.65 11.34
N LEU A 246 22.05 -1.45 12.61
CA LEU A 246 21.93 -0.15 13.27
C LEU A 246 23.32 0.34 13.64
N TRP A 247 23.63 1.60 13.39
CA TRP A 247 24.96 2.15 13.65
C TRP A 247 24.90 3.62 14.04
N ALA A 248 25.45 3.98 15.21
CA ALA A 248 25.64 5.37 15.59
C ALA A 248 26.84 5.97 14.85
N TRP A 249 26.56 6.60 13.71
CA TRP A 249 27.58 7.21 12.84
C TRP A 249 28.26 8.41 13.51
N ARG A 250 27.50 9.19 14.29
CA ARG A 250 27.96 10.34 15.08
C ARG A 250 27.06 10.50 16.30
N THR A 251 27.49 11.28 17.30
CA THR A 251 26.78 11.46 18.58
C THR A 251 25.29 11.78 18.43
N GLY A 252 24.89 12.52 17.39
CA GLY A 252 23.50 12.91 17.17
C GLY A 252 22.73 12.12 16.10
N LEU A 253 23.27 11.04 15.52
CA LEU A 253 22.58 10.33 14.43
C LEU A 253 22.88 8.84 14.38
N ILE A 254 21.80 8.04 14.41
CA ILE A 254 21.84 6.60 14.19
C ILE A 254 21.39 6.28 12.76
N LYS A 255 22.19 5.50 12.03
CA LYS A 255 21.80 4.95 10.73
C LYS A 255 20.90 3.74 10.95
N TRP A 256 19.71 3.80 10.36
CA TRP A 256 18.72 2.73 10.29
C TRP A 256 18.89 2.03 8.95
N ILE A 257 19.68 0.95 8.91
CA ILE A 257 20.15 0.33 7.66
C ILE A 257 19.32 -0.92 7.36
N SER A 258 18.42 -0.81 6.39
CA SER A 258 17.79 -1.95 5.73
C SER A 258 18.64 -2.46 4.56
N GLN A 259 18.35 -3.67 4.08
CA GLN A 259 18.96 -4.19 2.86
C GLN A 259 17.90 -4.76 1.92
N THR A 260 18.00 -4.44 0.64
CA THR A 260 17.20 -5.05 -0.44
C THR A 260 18.00 -6.19 -1.05
N ASN A 261 17.42 -7.39 -1.12
CA ASN A 261 18.04 -8.56 -1.76
C ASN A 261 17.69 -8.64 -3.26
N ARG A 262 18.35 -9.55 -3.99
CA ARG A 262 18.15 -9.74 -5.44
C ARG A 262 16.76 -10.24 -5.80
N ASP A 263 16.14 -11.00 -4.91
CA ASP A 263 14.76 -11.48 -5.05
C ASP A 263 13.71 -10.41 -4.69
N GLY A 264 14.13 -9.20 -4.34
CA GLY A 264 13.25 -8.11 -3.94
C GLY A 264 12.77 -8.17 -2.48
N SER A 265 13.16 -9.20 -1.72
CA SER A 265 12.91 -9.25 -0.27
C SER A 265 13.76 -8.22 0.48
N CYS A 266 13.32 -7.85 1.68
CA CYS A 266 14.01 -6.87 2.51
C CYS A 266 14.46 -7.47 3.83
N ASN A 267 15.71 -7.19 4.21
CA ASN A 267 16.18 -7.36 5.58
C ASN A 267 15.98 -6.05 6.34
N LEU A 268 15.17 -6.06 7.41
CA LEU A 268 14.78 -4.88 8.18
C LEU A 268 15.27 -4.97 9.63
N PRO A 269 15.69 -3.86 10.27
CA PRO A 269 15.98 -3.90 11.70
C PRO A 269 14.75 -4.34 12.52
N THR A 270 14.95 -5.28 13.44
CA THR A 270 13.91 -5.80 14.33
C THR A 270 13.83 -5.04 15.65
N LEU A 271 12.75 -5.21 16.40
CA LEU A 271 12.63 -4.66 17.76
C LEU A 271 13.81 -5.08 18.65
N GLU A 272 14.18 -6.35 18.62
CA GLU A 272 15.31 -6.88 19.40
C GLU A 272 16.62 -6.17 19.03
N MET A 273 16.89 -5.94 17.74
CA MET A 273 18.08 -5.20 17.31
C MET A 273 18.09 -3.77 17.85
N VAL A 274 16.95 -3.10 17.87
CA VAL A 274 16.81 -1.74 18.42
C VAL A 274 17.11 -1.71 19.91
N GLN A 275 16.59 -2.68 20.67
CA GLN A 275 16.87 -2.80 22.11
C GLN A 275 18.35 -3.08 22.38
N ARG A 276 18.96 -4.01 21.62
CA ARG A 276 20.40 -4.31 21.73
C ARG A 276 21.26 -3.09 21.41
N LEU A 277 20.93 -2.36 20.34
CA LEU A 277 21.61 -1.11 20.00
C LEU A 277 21.55 -0.14 21.17
N ALA A 278 20.38 0.08 21.75
CA ALA A 278 20.20 1.05 22.81
C ALA A 278 21.05 0.72 24.05
N VAL A 279 21.13 -0.55 24.43
CA VAL A 279 22.01 -1.03 25.51
C VAL A 279 23.48 -0.79 25.19
N ASP A 280 23.93 -1.17 23.99
CA ASP A 280 25.32 -0.96 23.54
C ASP A 280 25.70 0.53 23.53
N CYS A 281 24.82 1.38 23.01
CA CYS A 281 25.03 2.82 22.96
C CYS A 281 25.05 3.48 24.34
N ARG A 282 24.22 3.03 25.29
CA ARG A 282 24.26 3.52 26.68
C ARG A 282 25.56 3.15 27.37
N ALA A 283 26.02 1.90 27.21
CA ALA A 283 27.30 1.48 27.76
C ALA A 283 28.46 2.32 27.20
N ARG A 284 28.42 2.62 25.89
CA ARG A 284 29.38 3.51 25.24
C ARG A 284 29.33 4.94 25.79
N ALA A 285 28.13 5.50 25.96
CA ALA A 285 27.90 6.84 26.47
C ALA A 285 28.42 7.02 27.90
N ALA A 286 28.19 6.03 28.78
CA ALA A 286 28.66 6.05 30.16
C ALA A 286 30.20 6.17 30.27
N GLY A 287 30.94 5.54 29.35
CA GLY A 287 32.40 5.66 29.27
C GLY A 287 32.92 6.83 28.43
N GLY A 288 32.04 7.52 27.69
CA GLY A 288 32.39 8.46 26.63
C GLY A 288 31.85 9.87 26.80
N GLY A 289 31.48 10.28 28.02
CA GLY A 289 30.94 11.62 28.26
C GLY A 289 29.59 11.88 27.57
N GLY A 290 28.77 10.84 27.41
CA GLY A 290 27.48 10.89 26.73
C GLY A 290 27.54 10.62 25.22
N GLU A 291 28.72 10.42 24.63
CA GLU A 291 28.86 10.12 23.21
C GLU A 291 28.52 8.66 22.86
N ILE A 292 27.70 8.48 21.83
CA ILE A 292 27.27 7.15 21.36
C ILE A 292 28.03 6.68 20.11
N GLN A 293 28.90 7.50 19.53
CA GLN A 293 29.53 7.18 18.23
C GLN A 293 30.23 5.81 18.26
N GLY A 294 29.92 5.00 17.26
CA GLY A 294 30.51 3.68 17.03
C GLY A 294 29.72 2.50 17.56
N CYS A 295 28.75 2.69 18.48
CA CYS A 295 27.87 1.59 18.89
C CYS A 295 27.04 1.08 17.71
N SER A 296 26.73 -0.22 17.72
CA SER A 296 26.02 -0.86 16.61
C SER A 296 25.30 -2.15 17.00
N ALA A 297 24.29 -2.51 16.22
CA ALA A 297 23.62 -3.81 16.29
C ALA A 297 23.46 -4.41 14.89
N ARG A 298 23.50 -5.75 14.82
CA ARG A 298 23.24 -6.56 13.63
C ARG A 298 22.28 -7.68 13.99
#